data_AF-A0A937G544-F1
#
_entry.id   AF-A0A937G544-F1
#
_cell.length_a   1.000
_cell.length_b   1.000
_cell.length_c   1.000
_cell.angle_alpha   90.00
_cell.angle_beta   90.00
_cell.angle_gamma   90.00
#
_symmetry.space_group_name_H-M   'P 1'
#
loop_
_entity.id
_entity.type
_entity.pdbx_description
1 polymer ?
#
loop_
_entity_poly.entity_id
_entity_poly.type
_entity_poly.pdbx_seq_one_letter_code
_entity_poly.pdbx_strand_id
1 'polypeptide(L)' 'MTSEALIEYIHNVLITIHENIRETSDRKGWANEGELTHIESRLLTYNEVLQTFKIIAREMDLPERELGL' A
#
# COMPACT_ATOMS: atom_id res chain seq x y z
N MET A 1 -4.35 10.00 -21.41
CA MET A 1 -3.97 10.30 -20.01
C MET A 1 -2.59 10.93 -20.07
N THR A 2 -2.41 12.12 -19.49
CA THR A 2 -1.09 12.76 -19.39
C THR A 2 -0.25 12.03 -18.33
N SER A 3 1.08 12.17 -18.39
CA SER A 3 1.96 11.54 -17.40
C SER A 3 1.67 12.04 -15.98
N GLU A 4 1.30 13.31 -15.81
CA GLU A 4 0.93 13.90 -14.52
C GLU A 4 -0.35 13.30 -13.94
N ALA A 5 -1.39 13.12 -14.76
CA ALA A 5 -2.65 12.52 -14.31
C ALA A 5 -2.47 11.04 -13.90
N LEU A 6 -1.56 10.32 -14.54
CA LEU A 6 -1.21 8.95 -14.14
C LEU A 6 -0.46 8.94 -12.80
N ILE A 7 0.49 9.86 -12.59
CA ILE A 7 1.22 9.98 -11.32
C ILE A 7 0.26 10.31 -10.18
N GLU A 8 -0.64 11.28 -10.37
CA GLU A 8 -1.65 11.64 -9.37
C GLU A 8 -2.58 10.45 -9.04
N TYR A 9 -2.98 9.68 -10.06
CA TYR A 9 -3.76 8.48 -9.84
C TYR A 9 -3.00 7.44 -8.99
N ILE A 10 -1.72 7.20 -9.31
CA ILE A 10 -0.86 6.29 -8.54
C ILE A 10 -0.72 6.78 -7.09
N HIS A 11 -0.50 8.07 -6.88
CA HIS A 11 -0.44 8.67 -5.55
C HIS A 11 -1.72 8.42 -4.74
N ASN A 12 -2.88 8.68 -5.33
CA ASN A 12 -4.16 8.47 -4.66
C ASN A 12 -4.37 7.01 -4.26
N VAL A 13 -3.96 6.06 -5.11
CA VAL A 13 -4.00 4.63 -4.79
C VAL A 13 -3.06 4.31 -3.63
N LEU A 14 -1.82 4.82 -3.66
CA LEU A 14 -0.83 4.55 -2.61
C LEU A 14 -1.19 5.18 -1.27
N ILE A 15 -1.75 6.39 -1.27
CA ILE A 15 -2.31 7.03 -0.06
C ILE A 15 -3.35 6.11 0.57
N THR A 16 -4.29 5.61 -0.23
CA THR A 16 -5.35 4.72 0.26
C THR A 16 -4.77 3.44 0.87
N ILE A 17 -3.76 2.83 0.23
CA ILE A 17 -3.12 1.62 0.74
C ILE A 17 -2.40 1.89 2.07
N HIS A 18 -1.63 2.98 2.15
CA HIS A 18 -0.90 3.37 3.37
C HIS A 18 -1.86 3.67 4.53
N GLU A 19 -2.98 4.34 4.27
CA GLU A 19 -4.03 4.57 5.26
C GLU A 19 -4.64 3.25 5.76
N ASN A 20 -4.94 2.32 4.85
CA ASN A 20 -5.48 1.01 5.21
C ASN A 20 -4.48 0.19 6.04
N ILE A 21 -3.18 0.26 5.73
CA ILE A 21 -2.13 -0.38 6.53
C ILE A 21 -2.12 0.22 7.93
N ARG A 22 -2.12 1.55 8.05
CA ARG A 22 -2.11 2.23 9.35
C ARG A 22 -3.32 1.83 10.20
N GLU A 23 -4.52 1.96 9.65
CA GLU A 23 -5.76 1.62 10.37
C GLU A 23 -5.80 0.14 10.78
N THR A 24 -5.41 -0.76 9.87
CA THR A 24 -5.41 -2.21 10.17
C THR A 24 -4.35 -2.55 11.23
N SER A 25 -3.19 -1.89 11.20
CA SER A 25 -2.14 -2.04 12.20
C SER A 25 -2.58 -1.51 13.57
N ASP A 26 -3.27 -0.37 13.62
CA ASP A 26 -3.80 0.21 14.86
C ASP A 26 -4.83 -0.73 15.51
N ARG A 27 -5.68 -1.36 14.68
CA ARG A 27 -6.65 -2.37 15.15
C ARG A 27 -5.99 -3.60 15.76
N LYS A 28 -4.79 -3.99 15.30
CA LYS A 28 -4.04 -5.12 15.86
C LYS A 28 -3.78 -4.96 17.37
N GLY A 29 -3.61 -3.72 17.84
CA GLY A 29 -3.32 -3.43 19.25
C GLY A 29 -4.46 -3.78 20.23
N TRP A 30 -5.69 -3.95 19.73
CA TRP A 30 -6.89 -4.16 20.56
C TRP A 30 -7.71 -5.38 20.13
N ALA A 31 -7.25 -6.12 19.13
CA ALA A 31 -7.94 -7.26 18.55
C ALA A 31 -7.85 -8.49 19.46
N ASN A 32 -8.90 -9.31 19.46
CA ASN A 32 -8.86 -10.61 20.12
C ASN A 32 -8.12 -11.66 19.25
N GLU A 33 -7.74 -12.79 19.84
CA GLU A 33 -6.98 -13.86 19.14
C GLU A 33 -7.67 -14.35 17.86
N GLY A 34 -9.00 -14.38 17.83
CA GLY A 34 -9.77 -14.79 16.64
C GLY A 34 -9.70 -13.78 15.48
N GLU A 35 -9.44 -12.51 15.77
CA GLU A 35 -9.33 -11.44 14.79
C GLU A 35 -7.90 -11.22 14.28
N LEU A 36 -6.89 -11.63 15.07
CA LEU A 36 -5.47 -11.41 14.75
C LEU A 36 -5.08 -12.01 13.39
N THR A 37 -5.45 -13.26 13.13
CA THR A 37 -5.13 -13.93 11.86
C THR A 37 -5.70 -13.18 10.65
N HIS A 38 -6.92 -12.65 10.76
CA HIS A 38 -7.54 -11.88 9.69
C HIS A 38 -6.82 -10.53 9.49
N ILE A 39 -6.49 -9.84 10.57
CA ILE A 39 -5.74 -8.57 10.54
C ILE A 39 -4.36 -8.77 9.92
N GLU A 40 -3.63 -9.80 10.33
CA GLU A 40 -2.30 -10.12 9.80
C GLU A 40 -2.35 -10.49 8.32
N SER A 41 -3.38 -11.26 7.92
CA SER A 41 -3.57 -11.59 6.51
C SER A 41 -3.83 -10.34 5.66
N ARG A 42 -4.66 -9.39 6.15
CA ARG A 42 -4.90 -8.12 5.44
C ARG A 42 -3.64 -7.27 5.36
N LEU A 43 -2.88 -7.16 6.44
CA LEU A 43 -1.61 -6.42 6.45
C LEU A 43 -0.60 -7.03 5.47
N LEU A 44 -0.50 -8.36 5.42
CA LEU A 44 0.33 -9.05 4.44
C LEU A 44 -0.07 -8.66 3.02
N THR A 45 -1.37 -8.76 2.69
CA THR A 45 -1.88 -8.41 1.35
C THR A 45 -1.58 -6.97 0.96
N TYR A 46 -1.79 -5.99 1.85
CA TYR A 46 -1.47 -4.59 1.52
C TYR A 46 0.02 -4.38 1.27
N ASN A 47 0.89 -5.04 2.04
CA ASN A 47 2.32 -4.98 1.82
C ASN A 47 2.75 -5.64 0.51
N GLU A 48 2.15 -6.78 0.12
CA GLU A 48 2.40 -7.43 -1.17
C GLU A 48 2.01 -6.54 -2.35
N VAL A 49 0.90 -5.81 -2.23
CA VAL A 49 0.48 -4.82 -3.23
C VAL A 49 1.52 -3.69 -3.33
N LEU A 50 2.01 -3.14 -2.21
CA LEU A 50 3.07 -2.12 -2.23
C LEU A 50 4.36 -2.65 -2.86
N GLN A 51 4.77 -3.89 -2.56
CA GLN A 51 5.94 -4.50 -3.20
C GLN A 51 5.75 -4.66 -4.71
N THR A 52 4.54 -5.01 -5.15
CA THR A 52 4.21 -5.08 -6.58
C THR A 52 4.37 -3.72 -7.25
N PHE A 53 3.88 -2.63 -6.65
CA PHE A 53 4.10 -1.28 -7.16
C PHE A 53 5.58 -0.89 -7.22
N LYS A 54 6.40 -1.26 -6.22
CA LYS A 54 7.85 -1.04 -6.24
C LYS A 54 8.53 -1.76 -7.41
N ILE A 55 8.18 -3.02 -7.64
CA ILE A 55 8.74 -3.81 -8.74
C ILE A 55 8.38 -3.15 -10.08
N ILE A 56 7.11 -2.80 -10.28
CA ILE A 56 6.65 -2.14 -11.50
C ILE A 56 7.36 -0.80 -11.71
N ALA A 57 7.49 0.02 -10.65
CA ALA A 57 8.18 1.30 -10.73
C ALA A 57 9.64 1.13 -11.19
N ARG A 58 10.35 0.13 -10.68
CA ARG A 58 11.72 -0.21 -11.11
C ARG A 58 11.79 -0.66 -12.55
N GLU A 59 10.89 -1.57 -12.95
CA GLU A 59 10.85 -2.09 -14.32
C GLU A 59 10.53 -1.01 -15.36
N MET A 60 9.79 0.03 -14.95
CA MET A 60 9.40 1.16 -15.78
C MET A 60 10.30 2.40 -15.64
N ASP A 61 11.39 2.31 -14.85
CA ASP A 61 12.28 3.44 -14.54
C ASP A 61 11.54 4.69 -14.00
N LEU A 62 10.51 4.44 -13.18
CA LEU A 62 9.73 5.49 -12.53
C LEU A 62 10.39 5.91 -11.20
N PRO A 63 10.28 7.20 -10.80
CA PRO A 63 10.89 7.69 -9.57
C PRO A 63 10.14 7.17 -8.32
N GLU A 64 10.55 6.00 -7.79
CA GLU A 64 9.95 5.34 -6.60
C GLU A 64 9.67 6.32 -5.45
N ARG A 65 10.66 7.14 -5.10
CA ARG A 65 10.56 8.11 -4.00
C ARG A 65 9.49 9.17 -4.24
N GLU A 66 9.36 9.64 -5.48
CA GLU A 66 8.35 10.63 -5.84
C GLU A 66 6.96 10.02 -5.83
N LEU A 67 6.84 8.72 -6.15
CA LEU A 67 5.60 7.95 -6.08
C LEU A 67 5.17 7.60 -4.63
N GLY A 68 6.05 7.74 -3.64
CA GLY A 68 5.75 7.35 -2.25
C GLY A 68 5.86 5.84 -1.99
N LEU A 69 6.73 5.18 -2.76
CA LEU A 69 7.07 3.77 -2.65
C LEU A 69 8.37 3.56 -1.88
#